data_AF-A0A535F5S9-F1
#
_entry.id   AF-A0A535F5S9-F1
#
_cell.length_a   1.000
_cell.length_b   1.000
_cell.length_c   1.000
_cell.angle_alpha   90.00
_cell.angle_beta   90.00
_cell.angle_gamma   90.00
#
_symmetry.space_group_name_H-M   'P 1'
#
loop_
_entity.id
_entity.type
_entity.pdbx_description
1 polymer ?
#
loop_
_entity_poly.entity_id
_entity_poly.type
_entity_poly.pdbx_seq_one_letter_code
_entity_poly.pdbx_strand_id
1 'polypeptide(L)'
;VIVNGDNVTAYGLFVEHYQKYQVIWNGNGGTDIFFQNEMPYDPPSQAAWMEAPGVDGWAAFKVASMVTSFSGYGMGSYSFFNQGVNIYAAHAFEVPVTLPAGSLHDLLTIFLDATHGKGGILHVVNDTGGSSTIANPDVPVTVVSYP
;
A
#
# COMPACT_ATOMS: atom_id res chain seq x y z
N VAL A 1 -6.73 6.25 -8.38
CA VAL A 1 -6.66 5.78 -9.78
C VAL A 1 -7.34 4.42 -9.88
N ILE A 2 -8.13 4.17 -10.93
CA ILE A 2 -8.75 2.86 -11.18
C ILE A 2 -8.37 2.41 -12.58
N VAL A 3 -7.73 1.25 -12.69
CA VAL A 3 -7.29 0.64 -13.95
C VAL A 3 -8.18 -0.57 -14.24
N ASN A 4 -9.05 -0.45 -15.24
CA ASN A 4 -9.97 -1.53 -15.62
C ASN A 4 -9.54 -2.30 -16.87
N GLY A 5 -8.62 -1.74 -17.67
CA GLY A 5 -8.17 -2.36 -18.91
C GLY A 5 -7.12 -3.44 -18.68
N ASP A 6 -7.15 -4.49 -19.51
CA ASP A 6 -6.08 -5.49 -19.58
C ASP A 6 -4.85 -4.93 -20.29
N ASN A 7 -3.67 -5.46 -19.96
CA ASN A 7 -2.37 -5.15 -20.56
C ASN A 7 -1.99 -3.66 -20.48
N VAL A 8 -2.46 -2.98 -19.45
CA VAL A 8 -2.06 -1.60 -19.15
C VAL A 8 -0.66 -1.60 -18.55
N THR A 9 0.19 -0.68 -19.01
CA THR A 9 1.48 -0.40 -18.39
C THR A 9 1.49 1.02 -17.82
N ALA A 10 1.92 1.16 -16.57
CA ALA A 10 2.21 2.43 -15.93
C ALA A 10 3.72 2.57 -15.69
N TYR A 11 4.25 3.76 -15.98
CA TYR A 11 5.63 4.14 -15.71
C TYR A 11 5.63 5.40 -14.85
N GLY A 12 6.24 5.33 -13.67
CA GLY A 12 6.32 6.47 -12.76
C GLY A 12 4.95 6.90 -12.24
N LEU A 13 4.27 6.00 -11.53
CA LEU A 13 2.94 6.26 -10.98
C LEU A 13 3.05 6.91 -9.59
N PHE A 14 2.57 8.16 -9.48
CA PHE A 14 2.50 8.91 -8.22
C PHE A 14 1.03 9.14 -7.87
N VAL A 15 0.57 8.63 -6.72
CA VAL A 15 -0.82 8.76 -6.28
C VAL A 15 -0.88 8.91 -4.78
N GLU A 16 -1.57 9.94 -4.26
CA GLU A 16 -1.48 10.30 -2.84
C GLU A 16 -2.83 10.73 -2.25
N HIS A 17 -2.98 10.51 -0.94
CA HIS A 17 -3.98 11.09 -0.05
C HIS A 17 -5.47 10.89 -0.39
N TYR A 18 -5.84 9.87 -1.16
CA TYR A 18 -7.24 9.44 -1.18
C TYR A 18 -7.65 8.90 0.19
N GLN A 19 -8.91 9.10 0.56
CA GLN A 19 -9.46 8.59 1.84
C GLN A 19 -9.74 7.08 1.83
N LYS A 20 -9.57 6.41 0.68
CA LYS A 20 -9.71 4.95 0.51
C LYS A 20 -8.51 4.44 -0.29
N TYR A 21 -8.68 3.40 -1.12
CA TYR A 21 -7.62 2.94 -2.00
C TYR A 21 -7.06 4.06 -2.88
N GLN A 22 -5.74 4.07 -3.02
CA GLN A 22 -5.04 5.04 -3.87
C GLN A 22 -5.05 4.55 -5.31
N VAL A 23 -4.75 3.26 -5.50
CA VAL A 23 -4.86 2.55 -6.78
C VAL A 23 -5.71 1.29 -6.61
N ILE A 24 -6.63 1.07 -7.56
CA ILE A 24 -7.31 -0.20 -7.76
C ILE A 24 -6.97 -0.68 -9.17
N TRP A 25 -6.43 -1.90 -9.28
CA TRP A 25 -6.07 -2.55 -10.52
C TRP A 25 -6.91 -3.79 -10.77
N ASN A 26 -7.80 -3.72 -11.76
CA ASN A 26 -8.78 -4.76 -12.07
C ASN A 26 -8.42 -5.60 -13.32
N GLY A 27 -7.56 -5.09 -14.20
CA GLY A 27 -7.20 -5.75 -15.47
C GLY A 27 -6.03 -6.73 -15.35
N ASN A 28 -6.05 -7.78 -16.17
CA ASN A 28 -4.97 -8.78 -16.28
C ASN A 28 -3.82 -8.31 -17.16
N GLY A 29 -2.64 -8.90 -16.97
CA GLY A 29 -1.43 -8.55 -17.74
C GLY A 29 -0.91 -7.15 -17.44
N GLY A 30 -1.33 -6.58 -16.30
CA GLY A 30 -0.93 -5.23 -15.90
C GLY A 30 0.55 -5.17 -15.54
N THR A 31 1.19 -4.04 -15.81
CA THR A 31 2.56 -3.78 -15.36
C THR A 31 2.65 -2.37 -14.76
N ASP A 32 3.20 -2.27 -13.56
CA ASP A 32 3.56 -1.00 -12.93
C ASP A 32 5.07 -0.96 -12.67
N ILE A 33 5.73 0.07 -13.21
CA ILE A 33 7.16 0.29 -13.04
C ILE A 33 7.34 1.64 -12.36
N PHE A 34 7.80 1.58 -11.12
CA PHE A 34 7.88 2.67 -10.16
C PHE A 34 6.50 3.17 -9.69
N PHE A 35 6.23 2.96 -8.39
CA PHE A 35 5.09 3.54 -7.70
C PHE A 35 5.51 4.29 -6.45
N GLN A 36 4.97 5.48 -6.28
CA GLN A 36 5.10 6.31 -5.09
C GLN A 36 3.71 6.63 -4.56
N ASN A 37 3.53 6.49 -3.25
CA ASN A 37 2.29 6.86 -2.58
C ASN A 37 2.50 7.35 -1.16
N GLU A 38 1.81 8.41 -0.77
CA GLU A 38 1.50 8.71 0.62
C GLU A 38 0.03 8.42 0.98
N MET A 39 -0.18 7.72 2.10
CA MET A 39 -1.50 7.49 2.69
C MET A 39 -2.14 8.82 3.14
N PRO A 40 -3.48 8.89 3.34
CA PRO A 40 -4.12 10.12 3.81
C PRO A 40 -3.62 10.47 5.21
N TYR A 41 -3.38 11.75 5.48
CA TYR A 41 -2.88 12.20 6.78
C TYR A 41 -3.98 12.41 7.82
N ASP A 42 -5.18 12.72 7.32
CA ASP A 42 -6.31 13.22 8.06
C ASP A 42 -7.46 12.22 8.36
N PRO A 43 -7.28 10.87 8.37
CA PRO A 43 -8.25 9.99 8.99
C PRO A 43 -8.57 10.41 10.43
N PRO A 44 -9.85 10.63 10.80
CA PRO A 44 -10.20 11.20 12.11
C PRO A 44 -10.21 10.17 13.25
N SER A 45 -10.26 8.87 12.92
CA SER A 45 -10.19 7.75 13.87
C SER A 45 -9.98 6.44 13.10
N GLN A 46 -9.49 5.39 13.78
CA GLN A 46 -9.36 4.07 13.16
C GLN A 46 -10.72 3.59 12.61
N ALA A 47 -11.79 3.73 13.39
CA ALA A 47 -13.13 3.29 13.01
C ALA A 47 -13.68 3.99 11.74
N ALA A 48 -13.26 5.23 11.49
CA ALA A 48 -13.64 5.95 10.27
C ALA A 48 -12.83 5.50 9.04
N TRP A 49 -11.71 4.82 9.26
CA TRP A 49 -10.76 4.44 8.22
C TRP A 49 -10.42 2.95 8.33
N MET A 50 -11.45 2.13 8.14
CA MET A 50 -11.34 0.68 8.00
C MET A 50 -11.89 0.28 6.63
N GLU A 51 -11.18 -0.58 5.90
CA GLU A 51 -11.66 -1.17 4.65
C GLU A 51 -12.91 -2.03 4.89
N ALA A 52 -12.87 -2.82 5.96
CA ALA A 52 -13.92 -3.74 6.37
C ALA A 52 -13.84 -3.99 7.89
N PRO A 53 -14.86 -4.59 8.52
CA PRO A 53 -14.77 -5.01 9.91
C PRO A 53 -13.55 -5.90 10.15
N GLY A 54 -12.62 -5.44 11.00
CA GLY A 54 -11.37 -6.14 11.31
C GLY A 54 -10.22 -5.93 10.31
N VAL A 55 -10.40 -5.07 9.30
CA VAL A 55 -9.34 -4.71 8.35
C VAL A 55 -9.04 -3.22 8.49
N ASP A 56 -7.89 -2.92 9.12
CA ASP A 56 -7.44 -1.56 9.39
C ASP A 56 -6.98 -0.86 8.11
N GLY A 57 -7.47 0.37 7.87
CA GLY A 57 -7.08 1.20 6.74
C GLY A 57 -7.46 0.64 5.38
N TRP A 58 -6.92 1.27 4.34
CA TRP A 58 -7.10 0.89 2.94
C TRP A 58 -5.71 0.80 2.28
N ALA A 59 -5.49 -0.24 1.48
CA ALA A 59 -4.22 -0.40 0.76
C ALA A 59 -3.92 0.79 -0.17
N ALA A 60 -2.65 1.16 -0.27
CA ALA A 60 -2.16 2.08 -1.29
C ALA A 60 -2.40 1.53 -2.69
N PHE A 61 -2.11 0.25 -2.90
CA PHE A 61 -2.28 -0.39 -4.20
C PHE A 61 -2.99 -1.72 -4.04
N LYS A 62 -4.21 -1.82 -4.57
CA LYS A 62 -4.99 -3.06 -4.60
C LYS A 62 -5.02 -3.65 -5.99
N VAL A 63 -4.49 -4.85 -6.16
CA VAL A 63 -4.77 -5.70 -7.31
C VAL A 63 -5.99 -6.57 -6.97
N ALA A 64 -7.02 -6.50 -7.79
CA ALA A 64 -8.28 -7.18 -7.51
C ALA A 64 -8.10 -8.71 -7.41
N SER A 65 -8.87 -9.35 -6.52
CA SER A 65 -8.77 -10.79 -6.20
C SER A 65 -8.92 -11.73 -7.40
N MET A 66 -9.56 -11.27 -8.48
CA MET A 66 -9.78 -12.03 -9.72
C MET A 66 -8.65 -11.90 -10.76
N VAL A 67 -7.67 -11.02 -10.53
CA VAL A 67 -6.52 -10.85 -11.41
C VAL A 67 -5.60 -12.06 -11.26
N THR A 68 -5.18 -12.64 -12.38
CA THR A 68 -4.30 -13.82 -12.42
C THR A 68 -2.90 -13.48 -12.94
N SER A 69 -2.69 -12.28 -13.49
CA SER A 69 -1.40 -11.80 -13.96
C SER A 69 -1.26 -10.30 -13.74
N PHE A 70 -0.21 -9.91 -13.02
CA PHE A 70 0.20 -8.53 -12.78
C PHE A 70 1.70 -8.52 -12.48
N SER A 71 2.40 -7.43 -12.82
CA SER A 71 3.81 -7.23 -12.47
C SER A 71 4.06 -5.84 -11.90
N GLY A 72 4.67 -5.76 -10.72
CA GLY A 72 4.98 -4.51 -10.04
C GLY A 72 6.47 -4.40 -9.70
N TYR A 73 7.08 -3.25 -9.92
CA TYR A 73 8.52 -3.02 -9.71
C TYR A 73 8.79 -1.70 -9.00
N GLY A 74 9.49 -1.75 -7.87
CA GLY A 74 9.94 -0.55 -7.15
C GLY A 74 8.77 0.27 -6.64
N MET A 75 8.01 -0.28 -5.70
CA MET A 75 6.76 0.31 -5.22
C MET A 75 6.89 0.72 -3.74
N GLY A 76 6.65 1.99 -3.45
CA GLY A 76 6.76 2.56 -2.11
C GLY A 76 5.47 3.19 -1.60
N SER A 77 5.15 2.95 -0.33
CA SER A 77 4.07 3.66 0.37
C SER A 77 4.54 4.24 1.70
N TYR A 78 4.18 5.49 1.97
CA TYR A 78 4.55 6.21 3.19
C TYR A 78 3.30 6.54 4.03
N SER A 79 3.47 6.58 5.35
CA SER A 79 2.39 6.95 6.29
C SER A 79 2.81 8.11 7.19
N PHE A 80 1.88 9.06 7.37
CA PHE A 80 2.05 10.25 8.21
C PHE A 80 0.69 10.72 8.77
N PHE A 81 0.08 9.93 9.64
CA PHE A 81 -1.23 10.28 10.22
C PHE A 81 -1.06 11.37 11.30
N ASN A 82 -1.47 12.60 11.00
CA ASN A 82 -1.10 13.80 11.77
C ASN A 82 -2.25 14.41 12.59
N GLN A 83 -3.37 13.68 12.74
CA GLN A 83 -4.53 14.12 13.53
C GLN A 83 -4.38 13.87 15.04
N GLY A 84 -3.21 13.41 15.50
CA GLY A 84 -2.96 13.14 16.92
C GLY A 84 -3.60 11.87 17.46
N VAL A 85 -4.17 11.02 16.60
CA VAL A 85 -4.74 9.71 16.94
C VAL A 85 -3.94 8.59 16.27
N ASN A 86 -3.81 7.44 16.91
CA ASN A 86 -3.18 6.28 16.28
C ASN A 86 -4.09 5.74 15.17
N ILE A 87 -3.55 5.70 13.95
CA ILE A 87 -4.19 5.15 12.75
C ILE A 87 -3.25 4.12 12.14
N TYR A 88 -3.79 2.98 11.76
CA TYR A 88 -3.06 1.89 11.14
C TYR A 88 -3.68 1.52 9.80
N ALA A 89 -2.82 1.15 8.86
CA ALA A 89 -3.18 0.34 7.71
C ALA A 89 -2.65 -1.08 7.92
N ALA A 90 -3.46 -2.09 7.66
CA ALA A 90 -3.06 -3.50 7.73
C ALA A 90 -1.87 -3.77 6.79
N HIS A 91 -1.94 -3.24 5.57
CA HIS A 91 -0.88 -3.36 4.57
C HIS A 91 -0.88 -2.18 3.60
N ALA A 92 0.27 -1.91 2.98
CA ALA A 92 0.36 -0.94 1.90
C ALA A 92 -0.09 -1.53 0.55
N PHE A 93 0.29 -2.77 0.27
CA PHE A 93 -0.02 -3.44 -0.99
C PHE A 93 -0.95 -4.62 -0.73
N GLU A 94 -2.01 -4.74 -1.52
CA GLU A 94 -2.93 -5.88 -1.46
C GLU A 94 -3.00 -6.56 -2.82
N VAL A 95 -2.62 -7.83 -2.89
CA VAL A 95 -2.65 -8.58 -4.16
C VAL A 95 -3.12 -10.02 -3.95
N PRO A 96 -3.65 -10.69 -4.99
CA PRO A 96 -3.99 -12.11 -4.88
C PRO A 96 -2.74 -12.95 -4.57
N VAL A 97 -2.81 -13.78 -3.53
CA VAL A 97 -1.73 -14.75 -3.19
C VAL A 97 -1.54 -15.83 -4.27
N THR A 98 -2.48 -15.93 -5.21
CA THR A 98 -2.45 -16.84 -6.36
C THR A 98 -1.69 -16.30 -7.56
N LEU A 99 -1.18 -15.06 -7.48
CA LEU A 99 -0.32 -14.53 -8.54
C LEU A 99 0.95 -15.40 -8.68
N PRO A 100 1.58 -15.43 -9.88
CA PRO A 100 2.86 -16.12 -10.07
C PRO A 100 3.93 -15.63 -9.10
N ALA A 101 4.82 -16.53 -8.67
CA ALA A 101 5.92 -16.17 -7.77
C ALA A 101 6.79 -15.05 -8.36
N GLY A 102 7.11 -14.04 -7.54
CA GLY A 102 7.82 -12.85 -7.99
C GLY A 102 7.02 -12.00 -8.97
N SER A 103 5.73 -11.81 -8.71
CA SER A 103 4.92 -10.82 -9.45
C SER A 103 5.21 -9.39 -9.00
N LEU A 104 5.72 -9.19 -7.79
CA LEU A 104 6.11 -7.90 -7.24
C LEU A 104 7.59 -7.94 -6.86
N HIS A 105 8.28 -6.82 -7.07
CA HIS A 105 9.70 -6.66 -6.81
C HIS A 105 9.97 -5.33 -6.11
N ASP A 106 10.86 -5.37 -5.12
CA ASP A 106 11.39 -4.19 -4.43
C ASP A 106 10.30 -3.29 -3.84
N LEU A 107 9.45 -3.88 -2.99
CA LEU A 107 8.42 -3.17 -2.23
C LEU A 107 9.02 -2.53 -0.98
N LEU A 108 8.51 -1.36 -0.60
CA LEU A 108 8.86 -0.72 0.67
C LEU A 108 7.69 0.02 1.31
N THR A 109 7.76 0.12 2.63
CA THR A 109 6.93 1.02 3.43
C THR A 109 7.80 1.87 4.36
N ILE A 110 7.37 3.10 4.64
CA ILE A 110 8.04 4.00 5.58
C ILE A 110 6.99 4.72 6.44
N PHE A 111 7.30 4.89 7.72
CA PHE A 111 6.59 5.82 8.58
C PHE A 111 7.38 7.13 8.67
N LEU A 112 6.73 8.25 8.39
CA LEU A 112 7.36 9.57 8.34
C LEU A 112 7.16 10.30 9.67
N ASP A 113 8.20 11.02 10.10
CA ASP A 113 8.14 12.02 11.17
C ASP A 113 7.42 11.56 12.45
N ALA A 114 8.17 10.96 13.37
CA ALA A 114 7.69 10.55 14.68
C ALA A 114 7.23 11.70 15.60
N THR A 115 7.54 12.95 15.27
CA THR A 115 7.13 14.11 16.08
C THR A 115 5.65 14.39 15.88
N HIS A 116 5.21 14.42 14.62
CA HIS A 116 3.85 14.83 14.25
C HIS A 116 2.96 13.66 13.82
N GLY A 117 3.54 12.58 13.31
CA GLY A 117 2.82 11.38 12.92
C GLY A 117 2.45 10.48 14.10
N LYS A 118 1.40 9.66 13.91
CA LYS A 118 0.97 8.59 14.83
C LYS A 118 0.63 7.32 14.04
N GLY A 119 0.73 6.16 14.69
CA GLY A 119 0.37 4.87 14.07
C GLY A 119 1.36 4.36 13.01
N GLY A 120 0.87 3.91 11.85
CA GLY A 120 1.69 3.46 10.72
C GLY A 120 1.09 2.34 9.85
N ILE A 121 1.94 1.55 9.23
CA ILE A 121 1.58 0.43 8.35
C ILE A 121 2.08 -0.86 8.99
N LEU A 122 1.22 -1.88 9.11
CA LEU A 122 1.54 -3.11 9.84
C LEU A 122 2.31 -4.13 8.99
N HIS A 123 2.04 -4.18 7.70
CA HIS A 123 2.73 -5.06 6.74
C HIS A 123 3.03 -4.34 5.42
N VAL A 124 4.05 -4.79 4.70
CA VAL A 124 4.37 -4.23 3.39
C VAL A 124 3.29 -4.65 2.39
N VAL A 125 3.09 -5.97 2.23
CA VAL A 125 2.14 -6.54 1.27
C VAL A 125 1.36 -7.68 1.91
N ASN A 126 0.02 -7.64 1.83
CA ASN A 126 -0.86 -8.59 2.53
C ASN A 126 -0.36 -8.78 3.99
N ASP A 127 -0.11 -10.02 4.43
CA ASP A 127 0.43 -10.32 5.77
C ASP A 127 1.97 -10.43 5.81
N THR A 128 2.68 -9.92 4.79
CA THR A 128 4.13 -10.09 4.59
C THR A 128 4.91 -8.78 4.70
N GLY A 129 6.10 -8.86 5.31
CA GLY A 129 6.91 -7.70 5.68
C GLY A 129 6.59 -7.24 7.10
N GLY A 130 7.57 -6.62 7.76
CA GLY A 130 7.38 -6.04 9.09
C GLY A 130 6.57 -4.74 9.05
N SER A 131 6.35 -4.16 10.21
CA SER A 131 5.63 -2.89 10.35
C SER A 131 6.54 -1.68 10.18
N SER A 132 6.10 -0.67 9.43
CA SER A 132 6.68 0.68 9.43
C SER A 132 5.80 1.59 10.27
N THR A 133 6.27 1.96 11.47
CA THR A 133 5.50 2.73 12.46
C THR A 133 6.38 3.76 13.14
N ILE A 134 5.80 4.48 14.09
CA ILE A 134 6.55 5.39 14.98
C ILE A 134 7.73 4.72 15.73
N ALA A 135 7.78 3.39 15.83
CA ALA A 135 8.90 2.68 16.44
C ALA A 135 10.17 2.67 15.57
N ASN A 136 10.05 2.94 14.28
CA ASN A 136 11.11 2.92 13.27
C ASN A 136 10.90 4.01 12.21
N PRO A 137 10.83 5.30 12.60
CA PRO A 137 10.56 6.39 11.67
C PRO A 137 11.70 6.57 10.68
N ASP A 138 11.36 6.96 9.45
CA ASP A 138 12.29 7.25 8.35
C ASP A 138 13.22 6.07 7.97
N VAL A 139 12.83 4.85 8.36
CA VAL A 139 13.54 3.60 8.03
C VAL A 139 12.66 2.77 7.09
N PRO A 140 13.15 2.39 5.90
CA PRO A 140 12.43 1.49 5.00
C PRO A 140 12.26 0.09 5.60
N VAL A 141 11.03 -0.41 5.54
CA VAL A 141 10.70 -1.83 5.74
C VAL A 141 10.37 -2.42 4.37
N THR A 142 11.10 -3.45 3.98
CA THR A 142 11.13 -3.91 2.59
C THR A 142 10.67 -5.36 2.42
N VAL A 143 10.14 -5.65 1.22
CA VAL A 143 9.90 -6.99 0.70
C VAL A 143 10.48 -7.03 -0.71
N VAL A 144 11.51 -7.86 -0.92
CA VAL A 144 12.27 -7.89 -2.18
C VAL A 144 11.48 -8.56 -3.31
N SER A 145 10.69 -9.58 -2.99
CA SER A 145 9.89 -10.34 -3.96
C SER A 145 8.59 -10.82 -3.32
N TYR A 146 7.49 -10.83 -4.08
CA TYR A 146 6.19 -11.35 -3.63
C TYR A 146 5.30 -11.75 -4.83
N PRO A 147 4.41 -12.75 -4.72
CA PRO A 147 4.45 -13.79 -3.69
C PRO A 147 5.74 -14.61 -3.80
#